data_AF-A0A7X7FKI8-F1
#
_entry.id   AF-A0A7X7FKI8-F1
#
_cell.length_a   1.000
_cell.length_b   1.000
_cell.length_c   1.000
_cell.angle_alpha   90.00
_cell.angle_beta   90.00
_cell.angle_gamma   90.00
#
_symmetry.space_group_name_H-M   'P 1'
#
loop_
_entity.id
_entity.type
_entity.pdbx_description
1 polymer ?
#
loop_
_entity_poly.entity_id
_entity_poly.type
_entity_poly.pdbx_seq_one_letter_code
_entity_poly.pdbx_strand_id
1 'polypeptide(L)'
;QNANDQTAQATDTNGGAGVDPVPEIRAQALAESKRLASIHKICAGRFSEIEEKAIAEGWSTDKCELEVMRASRPKAPAVHAVDNALEGQILEAACMLTAKLANAEQLFDEKTLDAANRRFRGGIGLQELLLEAAWANGYSGRNFRDSRSVLRFAFGPNLQAGFSTIDIGGILSNVSNKFLLEGFFSVERTWRNITSVRNVSDFKTVTSYRLIGKDQYEKVAPGGELKHGTLGEESYSNKADTYGLLLSIDRRDIINDDLGAITTVPRKLGRGSGLKINDVFWTAFLNNANFFKTANANYIEGADTVLGIDGLTKAEVAFLNQVDSDGKPIGIMPVILLVPTALSALATTLYKSLEIRDTTASTKYPVANPHAGKFRVEVSRYLANAQYTGYSDKAWYLLADPNDLPVIEMAFLNGQESPTIETAEADFNVLGIQMRGYHDFGVALQEPRGGVKAKGQA
;
A
#
# COMPACT_ATOMS: atom_id res chain seq x y z
N GLN A 1 59.50 -51.46 30.88
CA GLN A 1 60.33 -50.90 31.96
C GLN A 1 59.43 -50.90 33.19
N ASN A 2 59.44 -52.00 33.94
CA ASN A 2 60.13 -52.15 35.23
C ASN A 2 59.75 -51.02 36.20
N ALA A 3 58.88 -51.30 37.18
CA ALA A 3 59.18 -51.94 38.47
C ALA A 3 59.25 -50.81 39.53
N ASN A 4 58.22 -50.67 40.36
CA ASN A 4 57.98 -51.37 41.63
C ASN A 4 58.54 -50.54 42.79
N ASP A 5 57.69 -50.11 43.71
CA ASP A 5 58.11 -50.02 45.10
C ASP A 5 56.95 -50.34 46.05
N GLN A 6 57.26 -51.18 47.02
CA GLN A 6 56.38 -51.69 48.08
C GLN A 6 56.48 -50.78 49.31
N THR A 7 55.44 -50.78 50.15
CA THR A 7 55.61 -50.65 51.62
C THR A 7 54.45 -51.33 52.35
N ALA A 8 54.72 -51.68 53.61
CA ALA A 8 54.26 -52.87 54.30
C ALA A 8 53.16 -52.64 55.36
N GLN A 9 52.56 -53.77 55.78
CA GLN A 9 52.09 -54.15 57.14
C GLN A 9 51.02 -53.30 57.87
N ALA A 10 50.17 -53.80 58.76
CA ALA A 10 49.50 -55.08 59.04
C ALA A 10 48.63 -54.79 60.29
N THR A 11 47.35 -55.18 60.35
CA THR A 11 46.65 -55.69 61.56
C THR A 11 45.20 -56.06 61.24
N ASP A 12 44.79 -57.20 61.80
CA ASP A 12 43.44 -57.77 61.92
C ASP A 12 42.33 -56.79 62.32
N THR A 13 41.11 -57.04 61.80
CA THR A 13 39.86 -56.97 62.60
C THR A 13 38.72 -57.83 62.01
N ASN A 14 38.37 -58.88 62.74
CA ASN A 14 37.03 -59.32 63.16
C ASN A 14 35.81 -59.29 62.21
N GLY A 15 35.27 -60.50 61.97
CA GLY A 15 33.89 -60.93 62.28
C GLY A 15 32.69 -60.08 61.82
N GLY A 16 31.87 -60.62 60.91
CA GLY A 16 30.56 -60.08 60.57
C GLY A 16 29.59 -61.17 60.13
N ALA A 17 28.62 -61.47 61.00
CA ALA A 17 27.60 -62.50 60.89
C ALA A 17 26.68 -62.33 59.67
N GLY A 18 26.16 -63.44 59.16
CA GLY A 18 25.09 -63.46 58.17
C GLY A 18 23.90 -62.63 58.64
N VAL A 19 23.58 -61.58 57.88
CA VAL A 19 22.43 -60.71 58.11
C VAL A 19 21.18 -61.51 57.74
N ASP A 20 20.41 -61.85 58.76
CA ASP A 20 19.06 -62.39 58.66
C ASP A 20 18.23 -61.44 57.75
N PRO A 21 17.57 -61.90 56.67
CA PRO A 21 16.79 -61.03 55.77
C PRO A 21 15.46 -60.56 56.39
N VAL A 22 15.06 -61.13 57.53
CA VAL A 22 13.78 -60.86 58.20
C VAL A 22 13.67 -59.43 58.77
N PRO A 23 14.70 -58.80 59.37
CA PRO A 23 14.63 -57.43 59.88
C PRO A 23 14.56 -56.38 58.76
N GLU A 24 15.25 -56.58 57.64
CA GLU A 24 15.22 -55.65 56.50
C GLU A 24 13.86 -55.64 55.79
N ILE A 25 13.27 -56.82 55.56
CA ILE A 25 11.91 -56.94 54.99
C ILE A 25 10.89 -56.28 55.93
N ARG A 26 11.05 -56.45 57.25
CA ARG A 26 10.16 -55.83 58.25
C ARG A 26 10.32 -54.31 58.29
N ALA A 27 11.54 -53.78 58.10
CA ALA A 27 11.80 -52.35 57.99
C ALA A 27 11.21 -51.74 56.71
N GLN A 28 11.33 -52.43 55.57
CA GLN A 28 10.73 -52.01 54.29
C GLN A 28 9.20 -52.03 54.35
N ALA A 29 8.59 -53.06 54.96
CA ALA A 29 7.15 -53.12 55.14
C ALA A 29 6.61 -52.00 56.05
N LEU A 30 7.35 -51.62 57.09
CA LEU A 30 7.00 -50.49 57.96
C LEU A 30 7.15 -49.15 57.25
N ALA A 31 8.16 -48.98 56.41
CA ALA A 31 8.35 -47.77 55.60
C ALA A 31 7.21 -47.62 54.57
N GLU A 32 6.82 -48.71 53.92
CA GLU A 32 5.73 -48.70 52.94
C GLU A 32 4.37 -48.47 53.60
N SER A 33 4.11 -49.08 54.77
CA SER A 33 2.89 -48.80 55.54
C SER A 33 2.80 -47.32 55.95
N LYS A 34 3.92 -46.70 56.34
CA LYS A 34 3.96 -45.26 56.65
C LYS A 34 3.71 -44.39 55.41
N ARG A 35 4.23 -44.77 54.24
CA ARG A 35 3.99 -44.07 52.96
C ARG A 35 2.52 -44.10 52.60
N LEU A 36 1.89 -45.27 52.64
CA LEU A 36 0.46 -45.44 52.34
C LEU A 36 -0.41 -44.64 53.32
N ALA A 37 -0.10 -44.66 54.62
CA ALA A 37 -0.83 -43.87 55.62
C ALA A 37 -0.71 -42.36 55.35
N SER A 38 0.44 -41.87 54.90
CA SER A 38 0.63 -40.47 54.52
C SER A 38 -0.15 -40.10 53.26
N ILE A 39 -0.19 -40.96 52.24
CA ILE A 39 -0.97 -40.75 51.01
C ILE A 39 -2.48 -40.68 51.33
N HIS A 40 -2.99 -41.62 52.12
CA HIS A 40 -4.38 -41.60 52.59
C HIS A 40 -4.72 -40.30 53.33
N LYS A 41 -3.78 -39.79 54.15
CA LYS A 41 -3.96 -38.54 54.90
C LYS A 41 -3.97 -37.31 53.99
N ILE A 42 -3.16 -37.30 52.93
CA ILE A 42 -3.08 -36.18 51.96
C ILE A 42 -4.34 -36.12 51.10
N CYS A 43 -4.86 -37.28 50.64
CA CYS A 43 -6.05 -37.34 49.81
C CYS A 43 -7.36 -37.15 50.61
N ALA A 44 -7.36 -37.50 51.90
CA ALA A 44 -8.43 -37.24 52.87
C ALA A 44 -9.86 -37.60 52.37
N GLY A 45 -9.98 -38.62 51.51
CA GLY A 45 -11.23 -39.08 50.91
C GLY A 45 -11.87 -38.13 49.87
N ARG A 46 -11.18 -37.05 49.46
CA ARG A 46 -11.73 -36.05 48.50
C ARG A 46 -11.20 -36.24 47.08
N PHE A 47 -10.11 -37.00 46.90
CA PHE A 47 -9.43 -37.20 45.61
C PHE A 47 -9.12 -38.68 45.36
N SER A 48 -10.15 -39.53 45.34
CA SER A 48 -10.03 -41.00 45.24
C SER A 48 -9.23 -41.47 44.02
N GLU A 49 -9.38 -40.82 42.86
CA GLU A 49 -8.64 -41.17 41.64
C GLU A 49 -7.14 -40.85 41.73
N ILE A 50 -6.76 -39.80 42.47
CA ILE A 50 -5.36 -39.42 42.67
C ILE A 50 -4.73 -40.36 43.71
N GLU A 51 -5.49 -40.75 44.71
CA GLU A 51 -5.10 -41.70 45.75
C GLU A 51 -4.79 -43.09 45.16
N GLU A 52 -5.69 -43.63 44.32
CA GLU A 52 -5.47 -44.92 43.64
C GLU A 52 -4.22 -44.90 42.75
N LYS A 53 -3.99 -43.81 42.00
CA LYS A 53 -2.79 -43.65 41.17
C LYS A 53 -1.51 -43.53 42.00
N ALA A 54 -1.54 -42.77 43.10
CA ALA A 54 -0.38 -42.59 43.97
C ALA A 54 0.05 -43.91 44.66
N ILE A 55 -0.93 -44.77 44.98
CA ILE A 55 -0.68 -46.11 45.54
C ILE A 55 -0.15 -47.05 44.46
N ALA A 56 -0.80 -47.12 43.30
CA ALA A 56 -0.44 -48.04 42.22
C ALA A 56 0.94 -47.75 41.60
N GLU A 57 1.31 -46.48 41.45
CA GLU A 57 2.56 -46.06 40.81
C GLU A 57 3.70 -45.78 41.81
N GLY A 58 3.51 -46.04 43.10
CA GLY A 58 4.57 -45.89 44.09
C GLY A 58 5.02 -44.44 44.32
N TRP A 59 4.12 -43.45 44.23
CA TRP A 59 4.50 -42.05 44.34
C TRP A 59 5.08 -41.66 45.71
N SER A 60 6.00 -40.71 45.72
CA SER A 60 6.43 -40.05 46.96
C SER A 60 5.32 -39.16 47.52
N THR A 61 5.37 -38.91 48.83
CA THR A 61 4.40 -38.05 49.54
C THR A 61 4.31 -36.66 48.91
N ASP A 62 5.44 -36.09 48.52
CA ASP A 62 5.53 -34.73 47.99
C ASP A 62 4.88 -34.62 46.60
N LYS A 63 5.00 -35.67 45.78
CA LYS A 63 4.36 -35.75 44.46
C LYS A 63 2.83 -35.84 44.60
N CYS A 64 2.35 -36.61 45.58
CA CYS A 64 0.92 -36.72 45.87
C CYS A 64 0.33 -35.38 46.34
N GLU A 65 1.03 -34.65 47.21
CA GLU A 65 0.59 -33.35 47.71
C GLU A 65 0.50 -32.30 46.59
N LEU A 66 1.47 -32.27 45.68
CA LEU A 66 1.48 -31.38 44.52
C LEU A 66 0.30 -31.61 43.57
N GLU A 67 -0.06 -32.87 43.30
CA GLU A 67 -1.20 -33.19 42.44
C GLU A 67 -2.55 -32.91 43.10
N VAL A 68 -2.68 -33.17 44.40
CA VAL A 68 -3.86 -32.76 45.17
C VAL A 68 -4.00 -31.24 45.16
N MET A 69 -2.90 -30.49 45.33
CA MET A 69 -2.90 -29.02 45.28
C MET A 69 -3.26 -28.47 43.89
N ARG A 70 -2.89 -29.17 42.82
CA ARG A 70 -3.27 -28.81 41.44
C ARG A 70 -4.76 -29.06 41.19
N ALA A 71 -5.27 -30.20 41.65
CA ALA A 71 -6.67 -30.56 41.52
C ALA A 71 -7.60 -29.68 42.37
N SER A 72 -7.13 -29.17 43.51
CA SER A 72 -7.89 -28.28 44.39
C SER A 72 -7.89 -26.80 43.97
N ARG A 73 -7.15 -26.42 42.91
CA ARG A 73 -7.20 -25.03 42.41
C ARG A 73 -8.58 -24.75 41.81
N PRO A 74 -9.21 -23.59 42.12
CA PRO A 74 -10.44 -23.19 41.46
C PRO A 74 -10.20 -23.12 39.95
N LYS A 75 -10.95 -23.88 39.16
CA LYS A 75 -10.96 -23.70 37.69
C LYS A 75 -11.52 -22.30 37.43
N ALA A 76 -10.69 -21.42 36.87
CA ALA A 76 -11.15 -20.12 36.40
C ALA A 76 -12.32 -20.34 35.41
N PRO A 77 -13.37 -19.51 35.44
CA PRO A 77 -14.45 -19.60 34.48
C PRO A 77 -13.86 -19.52 33.07
N ALA A 78 -14.32 -20.41 32.18
CA ALA A 78 -13.96 -20.34 30.77
C ALA A 78 -14.40 -18.98 30.23
N VAL A 79 -13.44 -18.07 30.02
CA VAL A 79 -13.69 -16.82 29.31
C VAL A 79 -13.91 -17.24 27.86
N HIS A 80 -15.18 -17.29 27.45
CA HIS A 80 -15.51 -17.20 26.04
C HIS A 80 -15.10 -15.80 25.60
N ALA A 81 -13.86 -15.65 25.13
CA ALA A 81 -13.50 -14.46 24.38
C ALA A 81 -14.42 -14.44 23.15
N VAL A 82 -15.38 -13.52 23.14
CA VAL A 82 -16.08 -13.19 21.91
C VAL A 82 -15.00 -12.70 20.96
N ASP A 83 -14.93 -13.31 19.78
CA ASP A 83 -13.91 -12.99 18.79
C ASP A 83 -14.27 -11.62 18.16
N ASN A 84 -14.00 -10.54 18.89
CA ASN A 84 -14.44 -9.18 18.56
C ASN A 84 -13.83 -8.67 17.24
N ALA A 85 -12.72 -9.27 16.79
CA ALA A 85 -12.15 -9.01 15.47
C ALA A 85 -13.11 -9.40 14.34
N LEU A 86 -13.83 -10.51 14.51
CA LEU A 86 -14.87 -10.96 13.57
C LEU A 86 -16.04 -9.98 13.56
N GLU A 87 -16.39 -9.40 14.71
CA GLU A 87 -17.48 -8.44 14.84
C GLU A 87 -17.18 -7.11 14.13
N GLY A 88 -15.94 -6.62 14.21
CA GLY A 88 -15.49 -5.46 13.41
C GLY A 88 -15.54 -5.71 11.90
N GLN A 89 -15.09 -6.87 11.43
CA GLN A 89 -15.14 -7.24 10.01
C GLN A 89 -16.58 -7.40 9.50
N ILE A 90 -17.50 -7.92 10.33
CA ILE A 90 -18.92 -8.01 9.99
C ILE A 90 -19.53 -6.61 9.82
N LEU A 91 -19.18 -5.65 10.69
CA LEU A 91 -19.63 -4.27 10.57
C LEU A 91 -19.07 -3.59 9.30
N GLU A 92 -17.78 -3.79 8.99
CA GLU A 92 -17.18 -3.30 7.74
C GLU A 92 -17.88 -3.87 6.50
N ALA A 93 -18.09 -5.20 6.48
CA ALA A 93 -18.78 -5.89 5.40
C ALA A 93 -20.23 -5.40 5.27
N ALA A 94 -20.94 -5.21 6.38
CA ALA A 94 -22.29 -4.65 6.38
C ALA A 94 -22.33 -3.23 5.78
N CYS A 95 -21.37 -2.37 6.14
CA CYS A 95 -21.24 -1.04 5.54
C CYS A 95 -20.98 -1.11 4.04
N MET A 96 -20.07 -1.99 3.58
CA MET A 96 -19.74 -2.11 2.16
C MET A 96 -20.88 -2.69 1.32
N LEU A 97 -21.64 -3.65 1.87
CA LEU A 97 -22.84 -4.20 1.25
C LEU A 97 -23.95 -3.15 1.14
N THR A 98 -24.18 -2.38 2.21
CA THR A 98 -25.20 -1.31 2.23
C THR A 98 -24.85 -0.20 1.24
N ALA A 99 -23.56 0.14 1.17
CA ALA A 99 -23.01 1.13 0.24
C ALA A 99 -22.89 0.63 -1.21
N LYS A 100 -23.22 -0.64 -1.47
CA LYS A 100 -23.14 -1.28 -2.80
C LYS A 100 -21.76 -1.13 -3.46
N LEU A 101 -20.70 -1.33 -2.67
CA LEU A 101 -19.34 -1.29 -3.20
C LEU A 101 -19.18 -2.36 -4.29
N ALA A 102 -18.59 -1.99 -5.43
CA ALA A 102 -18.24 -2.96 -6.46
C ALA A 102 -17.19 -3.94 -5.90
N ASN A 103 -17.37 -5.24 -6.17
CA ASN A 103 -16.46 -6.31 -5.76
C ASN A 103 -16.33 -6.55 -4.25
N ALA A 104 -17.35 -6.27 -3.44
CA ALA A 104 -17.36 -6.61 -2.01
C ALA A 104 -17.09 -8.10 -1.74
N GLU A 105 -17.51 -8.98 -2.64
CA GLU A 105 -17.28 -10.44 -2.60
C GLU A 105 -15.81 -10.86 -2.73
N GLN A 106 -14.95 -9.99 -3.27
CA GLN A 106 -13.50 -10.26 -3.37
C GLN A 106 -12.74 -9.78 -2.12
N LEU A 107 -13.37 -8.93 -1.29
CA LEU A 107 -12.73 -8.27 -0.15
C LEU A 107 -12.95 -9.03 1.17
N PHE A 108 -14.04 -9.77 1.28
CA PHE A 108 -14.39 -10.53 2.48
C PHE A 108 -14.68 -11.99 2.14
N ASP A 109 -14.50 -12.86 3.13
CA ASP A 109 -14.88 -14.26 3.03
C ASP A 109 -16.42 -14.42 3.08
N GLU A 110 -16.90 -15.49 2.44
CA GLU A 110 -18.33 -15.78 2.30
C GLU A 110 -19.05 -15.87 3.66
N LYS A 111 -18.36 -16.34 4.71
CA LYS A 111 -18.92 -16.43 6.07
C LYS A 111 -19.18 -15.05 6.66
N THR A 112 -18.27 -14.10 6.49
CA THR A 112 -18.44 -12.73 6.98
C THR A 112 -19.55 -12.00 6.23
N LEU A 113 -19.64 -12.21 4.91
CA LEU A 113 -20.71 -11.64 4.09
C LEU A 113 -22.10 -12.20 4.44
N ASP A 114 -22.21 -13.51 4.65
CA ASP A 114 -23.47 -14.14 5.08
C ASP A 114 -23.85 -13.70 6.51
N ALA A 115 -22.88 -13.62 7.42
CA ALA A 115 -23.10 -13.11 8.77
C ALA A 115 -23.58 -11.65 8.79
N ALA A 116 -22.97 -10.79 7.96
CA ALA A 116 -23.39 -9.40 7.80
C ALA A 116 -24.81 -9.29 7.22
N ASN A 117 -25.12 -10.02 6.15
CA ASN A 117 -26.46 -10.05 5.57
C ASN A 117 -27.52 -10.60 6.53
N ARG A 118 -27.17 -11.60 7.34
CA ARG A 118 -28.08 -12.19 8.32
C ARG A 118 -28.38 -11.26 9.49
N ARG A 119 -27.37 -10.52 9.97
CA ARG A 119 -27.51 -9.55 11.08
C ARG A 119 -28.20 -8.27 10.63
N PHE A 120 -27.86 -7.74 9.46
CA PHE A 120 -28.37 -6.47 8.94
C PHE A 120 -29.21 -6.69 7.66
N ARG A 121 -30.36 -7.36 7.81
CA ARG A 121 -31.31 -7.66 6.71
C ARG A 121 -32.01 -6.37 6.23
N GLY A 122 -31.32 -5.58 5.41
CA GLY A 122 -31.77 -4.28 4.92
C GLY A 122 -30.66 -3.24 4.79
N GLY A 123 -29.45 -3.57 5.23
CA GLY A 123 -28.33 -2.64 5.33
C GLY A 123 -28.27 -1.96 6.69
N ILE A 124 -27.07 -1.51 7.07
CA ILE A 124 -26.79 -0.86 8.36
C ILE A 124 -26.87 0.66 8.22
N GLY A 125 -27.53 1.34 9.17
CA GLY A 125 -27.53 2.80 9.27
C GLY A 125 -26.23 3.36 9.86
N LEU A 126 -25.96 4.65 9.68
CA LEU A 126 -24.85 5.34 10.36
C LEU A 126 -25.06 5.42 11.88
N GLN A 127 -26.29 5.66 12.34
CA GLN A 127 -26.63 5.67 13.76
C GLN A 127 -26.51 4.28 14.37
N GLU A 128 -26.97 3.26 13.65
CA GLU A 128 -26.90 1.87 14.08
C GLU A 128 -25.44 1.41 14.19
N LEU A 129 -24.61 1.75 13.20
CA LEU A 129 -23.17 1.53 13.22
C LEU A 129 -22.50 2.22 14.43
N LEU A 130 -22.80 3.50 14.66
CA LEU A 130 -22.25 4.25 15.80
C LEU A 130 -22.73 3.70 17.15
N LEU A 131 -23.97 3.21 17.24
CA LEU A 131 -24.51 2.60 18.45
C LEU A 131 -23.88 1.24 18.74
N GLU A 132 -23.71 0.39 17.73
CA GLU A 132 -23.03 -0.91 17.87
C GLU A 132 -21.59 -0.71 18.38
N ALA A 133 -20.86 0.24 17.80
CA ALA A 133 -19.53 0.61 18.29
C ALA A 133 -19.56 1.21 19.70
N ALA A 134 -20.52 2.10 20.01
CA ALA A 134 -20.63 2.67 21.34
C ALA A 134 -20.99 1.63 22.40
N TRP A 135 -21.87 0.66 22.10
CA TRP A 135 -22.23 -0.44 22.98
C TRP A 135 -21.05 -1.36 23.25
N ALA A 136 -20.27 -1.67 22.21
CA ALA A 136 -19.03 -2.42 22.33
C ALA A 136 -18.02 -1.72 23.26
N ASN A 137 -18.02 -0.38 23.28
CA ASN A 137 -17.20 0.46 24.14
C ASN A 137 -17.86 0.88 25.47
N GLY A 138 -18.93 0.18 25.90
CA GLY A 138 -19.52 0.34 27.24
C GLY A 138 -20.60 1.41 27.39
N TYR A 139 -21.14 1.93 26.29
CA TYR A 139 -22.32 2.80 26.32
C TYR A 139 -23.58 2.03 26.75
N SER A 140 -24.35 2.59 27.68
CA SER A 140 -25.55 1.94 28.24
C SER A 140 -26.87 2.44 27.64
N GLY A 141 -26.83 3.48 26.81
CA GLY A 141 -28.03 4.06 26.18
C GLY A 141 -28.50 3.21 25.00
N ARG A 142 -29.82 2.98 24.88
CA ARG A 142 -30.40 2.16 23.80
C ARG A 142 -30.76 2.95 22.53
N ASN A 143 -30.54 4.27 22.52
CA ASN A 143 -31.07 5.18 21.51
C ASN A 143 -30.03 6.27 21.18
N PHE A 144 -30.10 6.81 19.97
CA PHE A 144 -29.24 7.92 19.50
C PHE A 144 -29.67 9.32 20.02
N ARG A 145 -30.52 9.39 21.06
CA ARG A 145 -31.02 10.68 21.60
C ARG A 145 -29.89 11.56 22.12
N ASP A 146 -28.90 10.96 22.77
CA ASP A 146 -27.68 11.65 23.20
C ASP A 146 -26.53 11.41 22.19
N SER A 147 -26.67 11.98 21.00
CA SER A 147 -25.70 11.87 19.91
C SER A 147 -24.26 12.21 20.33
N ARG A 148 -24.07 13.11 21.30
CA ARG A 148 -22.74 13.55 21.75
C ARG A 148 -22.09 12.49 22.64
N SER A 149 -22.84 11.88 23.56
CA SER A 149 -22.32 10.76 24.33
C SER A 149 -22.04 9.56 23.43
N VAL A 150 -22.93 9.23 22.48
CA VAL A 150 -22.71 8.12 21.54
C VAL A 150 -21.41 8.30 20.76
N LEU A 151 -21.19 9.48 20.15
CA LEU A 151 -19.94 9.76 19.42
C LEU A 151 -18.71 9.68 20.32
N ARG A 152 -18.79 10.19 21.55
CA ARG A 152 -17.69 10.11 22.52
C ARG A 152 -17.35 8.68 22.91
N PHE A 153 -18.33 7.80 23.06
CA PHE A 153 -18.08 6.38 23.36
C PHE A 153 -17.67 5.58 22.12
N ALA A 154 -18.16 5.94 20.94
CA ALA A 154 -17.79 5.30 19.69
C ALA A 154 -16.32 5.61 19.31
N PHE A 155 -15.90 6.89 19.34
CA PHE A 155 -14.55 7.34 19.00
C PHE A 155 -13.58 7.45 20.20
N GLY A 156 -14.06 7.22 21.42
CA GLY A 156 -13.30 7.45 22.65
C GLY A 156 -12.20 6.40 22.87
N PRO A 157 -10.92 6.79 22.96
CA PRO A 157 -9.82 5.82 23.13
C PRO A 157 -9.73 5.18 24.52
N ASN A 158 -10.48 5.67 25.52
CA ASN A 158 -10.30 5.26 26.92
C ASN A 158 -11.52 5.61 27.77
N LEU A 159 -12.38 4.64 28.05
CA LEU A 159 -13.20 4.62 29.27
C LEU A 159 -13.21 3.18 29.79
N GLN A 160 -12.22 2.90 30.67
CA GLN A 160 -11.95 1.65 31.40
C GLN A 160 -11.03 0.65 30.69
N ALA A 161 -9.78 0.68 31.15
CA ALA A 161 -8.67 -0.24 30.94
C ALA A 161 -9.03 -1.66 30.43
N GLY A 162 -8.47 -1.97 29.26
CA GLY A 162 -8.30 -3.33 28.74
C GLY A 162 -9.26 -3.65 27.61
N PHE A 163 -8.80 -3.47 26.37
CA PHE A 163 -9.49 -3.84 25.12
C PHE A 163 -10.67 -2.95 24.76
N SER A 164 -10.43 -1.86 23.99
CA SER A 164 -11.48 -1.38 23.08
C SER A 164 -11.81 -2.55 22.16
N THR A 165 -13.05 -3.00 22.16
CA THR A 165 -13.46 -4.23 21.47
C THR A 165 -13.73 -3.98 19.99
N ILE A 166 -14.17 -2.77 19.64
CA ILE A 166 -14.42 -2.32 18.26
C ILE A 166 -13.92 -0.88 18.08
N ASP A 167 -12.95 -0.69 17.17
CA ASP A 167 -12.46 0.62 16.76
C ASP A 167 -13.26 1.14 15.57
N ILE A 168 -14.29 1.97 15.83
CA ILE A 168 -15.08 2.58 14.76
C ILE A 168 -14.26 3.52 13.89
N GLY A 169 -13.20 4.14 14.43
CA GLY A 169 -12.28 4.98 13.67
C GLY A 169 -11.58 4.16 12.60
N GLY A 170 -11.08 2.99 12.99
CA GLY A 170 -10.50 1.97 12.10
C GLY A 170 -11.49 1.48 11.04
N ILE A 171 -12.70 1.08 11.43
CA ILE A 171 -13.75 0.61 10.49
C ILE A 171 -14.10 1.71 9.48
N LEU A 172 -14.40 2.92 9.96
CA LEU A 172 -14.74 4.05 9.09
C LEU A 172 -13.56 4.42 8.20
N SER A 173 -12.32 4.36 8.69
CA SER A 173 -11.12 4.59 7.88
C SER A 173 -10.96 3.53 6.79
N ASN A 174 -11.14 2.24 7.10
CA ASN A 174 -11.07 1.15 6.13
C ASN A 174 -12.13 1.29 5.02
N VAL A 175 -13.39 1.51 5.41
CA VAL A 175 -14.50 1.75 4.47
C VAL A 175 -14.21 3.00 3.64
N SER A 176 -13.78 4.09 4.28
CA SER A 176 -13.46 5.35 3.60
C SER A 176 -12.30 5.20 2.61
N ASN A 177 -11.25 4.45 2.97
CA ASN A 177 -10.12 4.16 2.10
C ASN A 177 -10.56 3.47 0.80
N LYS A 178 -11.51 2.53 0.86
CA LYS A 178 -12.02 1.85 -0.34
C LYS A 178 -12.76 2.82 -1.27
N PHE A 179 -13.68 3.61 -0.72
CA PHE A 179 -14.43 4.61 -1.51
C PHE A 179 -13.53 5.73 -2.03
N LEU A 180 -12.50 6.10 -1.27
CA LEU A 180 -11.46 7.03 -1.69
C LEU A 180 -10.71 6.49 -2.90
N LEU A 181 -10.24 5.24 -2.85
CA LEU A 181 -9.53 4.63 -3.98
C LEU A 181 -10.41 4.51 -5.22
N GLU A 182 -11.69 4.16 -5.06
CA GLU A 182 -12.66 4.14 -6.16
C GLU A 182 -12.80 5.54 -6.80
N GLY A 183 -12.95 6.58 -5.98
CA GLY A 183 -13.00 7.96 -6.42
C GLY A 183 -11.73 8.40 -7.13
N PHE A 184 -10.56 8.04 -6.58
CA PHE A 184 -9.25 8.34 -7.14
C PHE A 184 -9.05 7.69 -8.52
N PHE A 185 -9.43 6.42 -8.65
CA PHE A 185 -9.31 5.65 -9.88
C PHE A 185 -10.33 6.02 -10.96
N SER A 186 -11.41 6.73 -10.61
CA SER A 186 -12.40 7.26 -11.56
C SER A 186 -11.86 8.40 -12.44
N VAL A 187 -10.72 8.99 -12.08
CA VAL A 187 -10.10 10.10 -12.80
C VAL A 187 -9.14 9.56 -13.86
N GLU A 188 -9.00 10.30 -14.96
CA GLU A 188 -8.01 10.02 -16.00
C GLU A 188 -6.59 9.96 -15.40
N ARG A 189 -5.80 8.98 -15.84
CA ARG A 189 -4.42 8.75 -15.36
C ARG A 189 -3.41 8.64 -16.50
N THR A 190 -3.66 9.28 -17.64
CA THR A 190 -2.75 9.30 -18.80
C THR A 190 -1.35 9.80 -18.41
N TRP A 191 -1.26 10.70 -17.42
CA TRP A 191 0.02 11.16 -16.85
C TRP A 191 0.92 10.00 -16.41
N ARG A 192 0.35 8.91 -15.88
CA ARG A 192 1.10 7.74 -15.39
C ARG A 192 1.79 6.97 -16.52
N ASN A 193 1.23 6.99 -17.72
CA ASN A 193 1.75 6.25 -18.87
C ASN A 193 2.95 6.96 -19.54
N ILE A 194 3.18 8.24 -19.22
CA ILE A 194 4.17 9.10 -19.88
C ILE A 194 5.24 9.66 -18.92
N THR A 195 5.13 9.37 -17.63
CA THR A 195 6.04 9.86 -16.59
C THR A 195 6.84 8.72 -15.99
N SER A 196 8.08 9.01 -15.58
CA SER A 196 8.76 8.16 -14.61
C SER A 196 8.27 8.52 -13.20
N VAL A 197 8.36 7.55 -12.30
CA VAL A 197 7.97 7.74 -10.90
C VAL A 197 9.15 7.49 -9.99
N ARG A 198 9.41 8.49 -9.14
CA ARG A 198 10.46 8.48 -8.14
C ARG A 198 9.85 8.41 -6.75
N ASN A 199 10.43 7.56 -5.92
CA ASN A 199 10.20 7.58 -4.50
C ASN A 199 11.10 8.63 -3.83
N VAL A 200 10.52 9.50 -3.01
CA VAL A 200 11.26 10.45 -2.16
C VAL A 200 10.97 10.16 -0.69
N SER A 201 11.98 10.14 0.16
CA SER A 201 11.81 9.86 1.60
C SER A 201 11.51 11.10 2.43
N ASP A 202 11.79 12.29 1.91
CA ASP A 202 11.54 13.56 2.57
C ASP A 202 11.01 14.64 1.59
N PHE A 203 10.67 15.80 2.14
CA PHE A 203 10.18 16.96 1.37
C PHE A 203 11.31 17.86 0.86
N LYS A 204 12.58 17.43 0.90
CA LYS A 204 13.67 18.24 0.37
C LYS A 204 13.69 18.14 -1.15
N THR A 205 14.25 19.17 -1.77
CA THR A 205 14.54 19.13 -3.20
C THR A 205 15.53 18.00 -3.48
N VAL A 206 15.12 17.04 -4.29
CA VAL A 206 15.95 15.95 -4.78
C VAL A 206 16.50 16.36 -6.13
N THR A 207 17.82 16.27 -6.27
CA THR A 207 18.51 16.52 -7.53
C THR A 207 18.86 15.19 -8.19
N SER A 208 18.38 14.98 -9.42
CA SER A 208 18.84 13.90 -10.29
C SER A 208 20.02 14.41 -11.11
N TYR A 209 21.03 13.57 -11.28
CA TYR A 209 22.19 13.89 -12.09
C TYR A 209 22.22 12.92 -13.27
N ARG A 210 22.31 13.46 -14.48
CA ARG A 210 22.71 12.70 -15.65
C ARG A 210 24.23 12.87 -15.76
N LEU A 211 24.97 11.78 -15.57
CA LEU A 211 26.38 11.77 -15.95
C LEU A 211 26.45 11.80 -17.47
N ILE A 212 27.18 12.79 -17.98
CA ILE A 212 27.40 12.98 -19.40
C ILE A 212 28.91 13.05 -19.59
N GLY A 213 29.49 12.09 -20.30
CA GLY A 213 30.94 12.02 -20.48
C GLY A 213 31.33 11.41 -21.81
N LYS A 214 32.55 11.75 -22.25
CA LYS A 214 33.20 11.13 -23.41
C LYS A 214 33.64 9.72 -23.03
N ASP A 215 32.67 8.82 -22.94
CA ASP A 215 32.86 7.44 -22.48
C ASP A 215 33.26 6.48 -23.61
N GLN A 216 33.60 7.01 -24.79
CA GLN A 216 34.02 6.17 -25.91
C GLN A 216 35.49 5.82 -25.83
N TYR A 217 35.75 4.52 -25.97
CA TYR A 217 37.09 3.98 -26.07
C TYR A 217 37.83 4.58 -27.27
N GLU A 218 38.98 5.20 -27.00
CA GLU A 218 39.92 5.59 -28.03
C GLU A 218 40.79 4.40 -28.45
N LYS A 219 41.16 4.33 -29.73
CA LYS A 219 42.08 3.31 -30.24
C LYS A 219 43.46 3.51 -29.62
N VAL A 220 43.84 2.60 -28.72
CA VAL A 220 45.18 2.58 -28.12
C VAL A 220 46.18 2.01 -29.14
N ALA A 221 47.25 2.75 -29.42
CA ALA A 221 48.35 2.24 -30.24
C ALA A 221 49.12 1.14 -29.47
N PRO A 222 49.78 0.18 -30.15
CA PRO A 222 50.60 -0.82 -29.47
C PRO A 222 51.69 -0.13 -28.61
N GLY A 223 51.58 -0.22 -27.28
CA GLY A 223 52.46 0.45 -26.31
C GLY A 223 52.01 1.83 -25.82
N GLY A 224 50.82 2.32 -26.22
CA GLY A 224 50.25 3.58 -25.75
C GLY A 224 49.50 3.46 -24.42
N GLU A 225 49.40 4.57 -23.70
CA GLU A 225 48.63 4.67 -22.45
C GLU A 225 47.14 4.92 -22.72
N LEU A 226 46.27 4.43 -21.82
CA LEU A 226 44.83 4.69 -21.85
C LEU A 226 44.56 6.14 -21.44
N LYS A 227 43.79 6.88 -22.25
CA LYS A 227 43.38 8.23 -21.89
C LYS A 227 42.27 8.21 -20.84
N HIS A 228 42.37 9.11 -19.86
CA HIS A 228 41.31 9.34 -18.89
C HIS A 228 40.13 10.06 -19.54
N GLY A 229 38.93 9.49 -19.42
CA GLY A 229 37.69 10.17 -19.78
C GLY A 229 37.37 11.29 -18.79
N THR A 230 36.64 12.30 -19.26
CA THR A 230 36.07 13.36 -18.42
C THR A 230 34.57 13.14 -18.28
N LEU A 231 34.08 13.07 -17.05
CA LEU A 231 32.65 13.00 -16.73
C LEU A 231 32.18 14.42 -16.37
N GLY A 232 31.15 14.90 -17.08
CA GLY A 232 30.34 16.05 -16.71
C GLY A 232 29.00 15.62 -16.12
N GLU A 233 28.27 16.55 -15.53
CA GLU A 233 26.97 16.29 -14.91
C GLU A 233 25.95 17.37 -15.31
N GLU A 234 24.77 16.93 -15.76
CA GLU A 234 23.57 17.77 -15.85
C GLU A 234 22.65 17.44 -14.67
N SER A 235 22.15 18.47 -13.99
CA SER A 235 21.33 18.31 -12.79
C SER A 235 19.88 18.76 -13.03
N TYR A 236 18.91 17.95 -12.63
CA TYR A 236 17.49 18.32 -12.60
C TYR A 236 16.95 18.20 -11.17
N SER A 237 16.00 19.05 -10.79
CA SER A 237 15.48 19.09 -9.42
C SER A 237 13.99 18.79 -9.37
N ASN A 238 13.56 17.98 -8.40
CA ASN A 238 12.15 17.70 -8.11
C ASN A 238 11.91 17.78 -6.60
N LYS A 239 10.68 18.07 -6.18
CA LYS A 239 10.30 18.20 -4.77
C LYS A 239 8.84 17.79 -4.58
N ALA A 240 8.57 16.93 -3.60
CA ALA A 240 7.20 16.63 -3.20
C ALA A 240 6.65 17.73 -2.28
N ASP A 241 5.36 18.04 -2.43
CA ASP A 241 4.61 18.93 -1.55
C ASP A 241 3.31 18.23 -1.09
N THR A 242 2.78 18.63 0.07
CA THR A 242 1.56 18.06 0.64
C THR A 242 0.33 18.80 0.12
N TYR A 243 -0.60 18.04 -0.49
CA TYR A 243 -1.92 18.53 -0.87
C TYR A 243 -2.98 17.87 0.00
N GLY A 244 -3.69 18.67 0.81
CA GLY A 244 -4.71 18.17 1.73
C GLY A 244 -6.05 18.91 1.61
N LEU A 245 -7.13 18.21 1.92
CA LEU A 245 -8.47 18.76 2.03
C LEU A 245 -9.19 18.11 3.23
N LEU A 246 -9.84 18.95 4.04
CA LEU A 246 -10.67 18.50 5.14
C LEU A 246 -12.15 18.68 4.77
N LEU A 247 -12.93 17.62 4.87
CA LEU A 247 -14.38 17.63 4.70
C LEU A 247 -15.03 17.08 5.97
N SER A 248 -16.12 17.70 6.40
CA SER A 248 -16.89 17.28 7.57
C SER A 248 -18.24 16.71 7.17
N ILE A 249 -18.67 15.65 7.85
CA ILE A 249 -20.05 15.18 7.86
C ILE A 249 -20.79 15.99 8.91
N ASP A 250 -21.88 16.67 8.51
CA ASP A 250 -22.67 17.50 9.41
C ASP A 250 -23.46 16.63 10.40
N ARG A 251 -23.72 17.15 11.60
CA ARG A 251 -24.59 16.51 12.60
C ARG A 251 -25.96 16.14 12.03
N ARG A 252 -26.51 16.91 11.08
CA ARG A 252 -27.80 16.62 10.45
C ARG A 252 -27.78 15.33 9.66
N ASP A 253 -26.71 15.06 8.91
CA ASP A 253 -26.57 13.82 8.14
C ASP A 253 -26.44 12.60 9.08
N ILE A 254 -25.77 12.80 10.23
CA ILE A 254 -25.72 11.80 11.31
C ILE A 254 -27.12 11.57 11.92
N ILE A 255 -27.89 12.63 12.19
CA ILE A 255 -29.24 12.54 12.76
C ILE A 255 -30.25 11.94 11.77
N ASN A 256 -30.06 12.17 10.47
CA ASN A 256 -30.91 11.63 9.42
C ASN A 256 -30.53 10.20 9.01
N ASP A 257 -29.53 9.61 9.67
CA ASP A 257 -29.04 8.25 9.42
C ASP A 257 -28.56 8.02 7.98
N ASP A 258 -27.98 9.06 7.36
CA ASP A 258 -27.52 9.01 5.97
C ASP A 258 -26.14 8.35 5.85
N LEU A 259 -26.14 7.02 5.68
CA LEU A 259 -24.92 6.25 5.38
C LEU A 259 -24.25 6.71 4.06
N GLY A 260 -25.01 7.32 3.15
CA GLY A 260 -24.51 7.89 1.90
C GLY A 260 -23.45 8.99 2.13
N ALA A 261 -23.50 9.69 3.26
CA ALA A 261 -22.51 10.71 3.60
C ALA A 261 -21.12 10.09 3.85
N ILE A 262 -21.05 8.91 4.48
CA ILE A 262 -19.80 8.18 4.75
C ILE A 262 -19.15 7.64 3.47
N THR A 263 -19.93 7.40 2.42
CA THR A 263 -19.42 6.85 1.15
C THR A 263 -19.09 7.97 0.17
N THR A 264 -19.92 9.01 0.13
CA THR A 264 -19.79 10.13 -0.82
C THR A 264 -18.62 11.03 -0.48
N VAL A 265 -18.38 11.32 0.80
CA VAL A 265 -17.31 12.24 1.23
C VAL A 265 -15.91 11.67 0.88
N PRO A 266 -15.56 10.42 1.26
CA PRO A 266 -14.27 9.82 0.87
C PRO A 266 -14.12 9.69 -0.64
N ARG A 267 -15.18 9.31 -1.37
CA ARG A 267 -15.14 9.23 -2.84
C ARG A 267 -14.85 10.58 -3.49
N LYS A 268 -15.43 11.66 -2.95
CA LYS A 268 -15.13 13.04 -3.39
C LYS A 268 -13.70 13.44 -3.05
N LEU A 269 -13.19 13.10 -1.86
CA LEU A 269 -11.80 13.36 -1.47
C LEU A 269 -10.82 12.63 -2.40
N GLY A 270 -11.04 11.34 -2.66
CA GLY A 270 -10.21 10.55 -3.57
C GLY A 270 -10.22 11.08 -5.00
N ARG A 271 -11.40 11.40 -5.53
CA ARG A 271 -11.53 12.05 -6.84
C ARG A 271 -10.82 13.40 -6.85
N GLY A 272 -10.96 14.20 -5.80
CA GLY A 272 -10.31 15.50 -5.64
C GLY A 272 -8.79 15.38 -5.70
N SER A 273 -8.21 14.37 -5.04
CA SER A 273 -6.77 14.08 -5.11
C SER A 273 -6.34 13.73 -6.54
N GLY A 274 -7.07 12.85 -7.23
CA GLY A 274 -6.77 12.48 -8.63
C GLY A 274 -6.87 13.67 -9.59
N LEU A 275 -7.84 14.55 -9.39
CA LEU A 275 -7.95 15.80 -10.14
C LEU A 275 -6.77 16.73 -9.86
N LYS A 276 -6.31 16.82 -8.59
CA LYS A 276 -5.19 17.68 -8.23
C LYS A 276 -3.86 17.18 -8.79
N ILE A 277 -3.62 15.87 -8.84
CA ILE A 277 -2.44 15.31 -9.52
C ILE A 277 -2.43 15.74 -11.00
N ASN A 278 -3.55 15.55 -11.70
CA ASN A 278 -3.65 15.97 -13.09
C ASN A 278 -3.43 17.48 -13.24
N ASP A 279 -4.02 18.28 -12.36
CA ASP A 279 -3.89 19.73 -12.39
C ASP A 279 -2.42 20.17 -12.27
N VAL A 280 -1.69 19.65 -11.27
CA VAL A 280 -0.27 19.98 -11.09
C VAL A 280 0.58 19.42 -12.24
N PHE A 281 0.33 18.18 -12.65
CA PHE A 281 1.09 17.51 -13.71
C PHE A 281 0.94 18.23 -15.05
N TRP A 282 -0.28 18.47 -15.51
CA TRP A 282 -0.52 19.10 -16.80
C TRP A 282 -0.14 20.58 -16.79
N THR A 283 -0.24 21.26 -15.65
CA THR A 283 0.31 22.62 -15.51
C THR A 283 1.82 22.64 -15.69
N ALA A 284 2.55 21.70 -15.05
CA ALA A 284 3.99 21.59 -15.21
C ALA A 284 4.38 21.16 -16.64
N PHE A 285 3.68 20.17 -17.20
CA PHE A 285 3.95 19.66 -18.55
C PHE A 285 3.67 20.69 -19.64
N LEU A 286 2.60 21.48 -19.55
CA LEU A 286 2.27 22.49 -20.56
C LEU A 286 3.08 23.77 -20.43
N ASN A 287 3.68 24.04 -19.26
CA ASN A 287 4.66 25.10 -19.06
C ASN A 287 6.03 24.72 -19.65
N ASN A 288 6.05 24.42 -20.96
CA ASN A 288 7.16 23.79 -21.66
C ASN A 288 7.83 24.66 -22.71
N ALA A 289 7.54 25.97 -22.76
CA ALA A 289 8.09 26.86 -23.80
C ALA A 289 9.64 26.91 -23.80
N ASN A 290 10.27 26.82 -22.63
CA ASN A 290 11.74 26.74 -22.51
C ASN A 290 12.30 25.33 -22.72
N PHE A 291 11.43 24.32 -22.66
CA PHE A 291 11.77 22.91 -22.74
C PHE A 291 11.70 22.41 -24.18
N PHE A 292 10.58 22.63 -24.85
CA PHE A 292 10.40 22.40 -26.29
C PHE A 292 10.64 23.69 -27.06
N LYS A 293 11.84 23.83 -27.61
CA LYS A 293 12.25 25.00 -28.39
C LYS A 293 13.21 24.59 -29.49
N THR A 294 13.27 25.39 -30.55
CA THR A 294 14.17 25.15 -31.69
C THR A 294 15.64 25.03 -31.25
N ALA A 295 16.06 25.79 -30.24
CA ALA A 295 17.41 25.72 -29.68
C ALA A 295 17.75 24.37 -29.00
N ASN A 296 16.75 23.61 -28.56
CA ASN A 296 16.91 22.26 -28.02
C ASN A 296 16.67 21.18 -29.09
N ALA A 297 16.51 21.58 -30.37
CA ALA A 297 16.22 20.71 -31.51
C ALA A 297 14.98 19.81 -31.34
N ASN A 298 14.11 20.11 -30.38
CA ASN A 298 12.98 19.26 -29.98
C ASN A 298 11.61 19.91 -30.22
N TYR A 299 11.56 20.92 -31.08
CA TYR A 299 10.34 21.61 -31.47
C TYR A 299 10.29 21.78 -32.98
N ILE A 300 9.16 21.36 -33.57
CA ILE A 300 8.87 21.52 -34.99
C ILE A 300 7.62 22.37 -35.18
N GLU A 301 7.67 23.27 -36.16
CA GLU A 301 6.56 24.12 -36.58
C GLU A 301 6.41 24.18 -38.10
N GLY A 302 5.29 24.72 -38.57
CA GLY A 302 4.95 24.81 -39.99
C GLY A 302 3.80 23.88 -40.38
N ALA A 303 3.29 24.08 -41.60
CA ALA A 303 2.15 23.32 -42.13
C ALA A 303 2.42 21.81 -42.24
N ASP A 304 3.68 21.42 -42.38
CA ASP A 304 4.14 20.03 -42.43
C ASP A 304 4.20 19.35 -41.05
N THR A 305 3.81 20.05 -39.98
CA THR A 305 3.75 19.50 -38.61
C THR A 305 2.35 19.08 -38.18
N VAL A 306 1.35 19.25 -39.04
CA VAL A 306 0.00 18.70 -38.85
C VAL A 306 0.10 17.18 -38.67
N LEU A 307 -0.68 16.63 -37.73
CA LEU A 307 -0.63 15.20 -37.45
C LEU A 307 -1.07 14.40 -38.70
N GLY A 308 -0.13 13.63 -39.24
CA GLY A 308 -0.23 12.88 -40.49
C GLY A 308 1.05 12.10 -40.72
N ILE A 309 1.17 11.40 -41.84
CA ILE A 309 2.37 10.58 -42.14
C ILE A 309 3.62 11.48 -42.23
N ASP A 310 3.53 12.59 -42.96
CA ASP A 310 4.67 13.50 -43.14
C ASP A 310 5.08 14.18 -41.82
N GLY A 311 4.10 14.65 -41.05
CA GLY A 311 4.34 15.26 -39.74
C GLY A 311 4.96 14.29 -38.73
N LEU A 312 4.47 13.03 -38.69
CA LEU A 312 5.08 11.98 -37.86
C LEU A 312 6.49 11.65 -38.31
N THR A 313 6.73 11.53 -39.62
CA THR A 313 8.07 11.27 -40.15
C THR A 313 9.04 12.39 -39.78
N LYS A 314 8.61 13.65 -39.90
CA LYS A 314 9.40 14.83 -39.51
C LYS A 314 9.73 14.83 -38.00
N ALA A 315 8.76 14.50 -37.15
CA ALA A 315 8.99 14.40 -35.71
C ALA A 315 9.89 13.21 -35.34
N GLU A 316 9.73 12.05 -35.97
CA GLU A 316 10.59 10.88 -35.79
C GLU A 316 12.04 11.22 -36.16
N VAL A 317 12.27 11.86 -37.31
CA VAL A 317 13.60 12.32 -37.72
C VAL A 317 14.18 13.35 -36.74
N ALA A 318 13.37 14.31 -36.30
CA ALA A 318 13.81 15.29 -35.30
C ALA A 318 14.21 14.63 -33.97
N PHE A 319 13.49 13.59 -33.56
CA PHE A 319 13.79 12.81 -32.37
C PHE A 319 15.08 12.00 -32.53
N LEU A 320 15.22 11.24 -33.62
CA LEU A 320 16.38 10.37 -33.86
C LEU A 320 17.68 11.16 -34.07
N ASN A 321 17.57 12.40 -34.55
CA ASN A 321 18.70 13.32 -34.71
C ASN A 321 19.09 14.06 -33.43
N GLN A 322 18.40 13.81 -32.30
CA GLN A 322 18.82 14.34 -31.02
C GLN A 322 20.21 13.83 -30.66
N VAL A 323 21.07 14.75 -30.24
CA VAL A 323 22.46 14.48 -29.87
C VAL A 323 22.68 14.75 -28.40
N ASP A 324 23.56 13.94 -27.80
CA ASP A 324 24.07 14.22 -26.46
C ASP A 324 25.12 15.36 -26.49
N SER A 325 25.65 15.77 -25.34
CA SER A 325 26.67 16.84 -25.25
C SER A 325 27.93 16.56 -26.08
N ASP A 326 28.18 15.28 -26.36
CA ASP A 326 29.30 14.81 -27.17
C ASP A 326 29.06 14.92 -28.68
N GLY A 327 27.90 15.43 -29.10
CA GLY A 327 27.52 15.56 -30.51
C GLY A 327 27.19 14.23 -31.19
N LYS A 328 27.00 13.16 -30.41
CA LYS A 328 26.63 11.83 -30.90
C LYS A 328 25.14 11.57 -30.71
N PRO A 329 24.49 10.79 -31.58
CA PRO A 329 23.10 10.43 -31.42
C PRO A 329 22.86 9.74 -30.07
N ILE A 330 21.73 10.05 -29.44
CA ILE A 330 21.34 9.46 -28.14
C ILE A 330 21.06 7.95 -28.28
N GLY A 331 20.61 7.52 -29.46
CA GLY A 331 20.35 6.10 -29.75
C GLY A 331 19.06 5.55 -29.14
N ILE A 332 18.15 6.42 -28.69
CA ILE A 332 16.83 6.05 -28.15
C ILE A 332 15.76 6.33 -29.20
N MET A 333 14.73 5.47 -29.24
CA MET A 333 13.59 5.61 -30.13
C MET A 333 12.37 6.18 -29.39
N PRO A 334 11.52 6.97 -30.05
CA PRO A 334 10.25 7.35 -29.48
C PRO A 334 9.27 6.18 -29.49
N VAL A 335 8.44 6.08 -28.44
CA VAL A 335 7.47 4.98 -28.26
C VAL A 335 6.05 5.51 -28.04
N ILE A 336 5.89 6.76 -27.60
CA ILE A 336 4.61 7.32 -27.18
C ILE A 336 4.23 8.50 -28.06
N LEU A 337 3.04 8.45 -28.65
CA LEU A 337 2.40 9.57 -29.33
C LEU A 337 1.33 10.15 -28.41
N LEU A 338 1.62 11.30 -27.79
CA LEU A 338 0.71 12.01 -26.90
C LEU A 338 -0.07 13.07 -27.67
N VAL A 339 -1.40 12.96 -27.63
CA VAL A 339 -2.30 13.82 -28.43
C VAL A 339 -3.48 14.39 -27.62
N PRO A 340 -3.97 15.58 -27.99
CA PRO A 340 -5.25 16.10 -27.49
C PRO A 340 -6.43 15.30 -28.03
N THR A 341 -7.60 15.49 -27.41
CA THR A 341 -8.84 14.79 -27.75
C THR A 341 -9.27 14.98 -29.22
N ALA A 342 -9.04 16.16 -29.80
CA ALA A 342 -9.38 16.46 -31.19
C ALA A 342 -8.61 15.58 -32.21
N LEU A 343 -7.41 15.12 -31.85
CA LEU A 343 -6.54 14.32 -32.71
C LEU A 343 -6.64 12.81 -32.45
N SER A 344 -7.44 12.38 -31.47
CA SER A 344 -7.55 10.97 -31.03
C SER A 344 -7.93 10.01 -32.16
N ALA A 345 -8.94 10.36 -32.98
CA ALA A 345 -9.40 9.52 -34.09
C ALA A 345 -8.31 9.36 -35.17
N LEU A 346 -7.63 10.45 -35.49
CA LEU A 346 -6.55 10.48 -36.47
C LEU A 346 -5.35 9.66 -35.96
N ALA A 347 -4.92 9.88 -34.73
CA ALA A 347 -3.82 9.13 -34.10
C ALA A 347 -4.12 7.62 -34.04
N THR A 348 -5.35 7.23 -33.67
CA THR A 348 -5.76 5.82 -33.65
C THR A 348 -5.71 5.18 -35.04
N THR A 349 -6.12 5.93 -36.06
CA THR A 349 -6.07 5.48 -37.46
C THR A 349 -4.62 5.32 -37.92
N LEU A 350 -3.75 6.29 -37.63
CA LEU A 350 -2.31 6.21 -37.93
C LEU A 350 -1.61 5.07 -37.19
N TYR A 351 -2.05 4.71 -35.99
CA TYR A 351 -1.44 3.62 -35.23
C TYR A 351 -1.88 2.24 -35.73
N LYS A 352 -3.18 2.05 -36.02
CA LYS A 352 -3.76 0.74 -36.33
C LYS A 352 -3.80 0.40 -37.82
N SER A 353 -3.92 1.39 -38.69
CA SER A 353 -4.14 1.13 -40.11
C SER A 353 -2.87 0.65 -40.77
N LEU A 354 -2.93 -0.52 -41.42
CA LEU A 354 -1.83 -1.04 -42.26
C LEU A 354 -1.74 -0.29 -43.60
N GLU A 355 -2.87 0.24 -44.06
CA GLU A 355 -3.00 0.97 -45.32
C GLU A 355 -3.66 2.33 -45.07
N ILE A 356 -3.09 3.41 -45.63
CA ILE A 356 -3.74 4.73 -45.63
C ILE A 356 -3.94 5.13 -47.10
N ARG A 357 -5.21 5.24 -47.51
CA ARG A 357 -5.57 5.60 -48.88
C ARG A 357 -5.85 7.09 -48.94
N ASP A 358 -4.95 7.83 -49.58
CA ASP A 358 -5.23 9.19 -50.00
C ASP A 358 -6.21 9.14 -51.18
N THR A 359 -7.36 9.81 -51.05
CA THR A 359 -8.36 9.94 -52.13
C THR A 359 -8.07 11.10 -53.07
N THR A 360 -7.00 11.86 -52.79
CA THR A 360 -6.51 12.93 -53.67
C THR A 360 -5.80 12.31 -54.86
N ALA A 361 -6.10 12.78 -56.07
CA ALA A 361 -5.51 12.28 -57.31
C ALA A 361 -4.01 12.63 -57.35
N SER A 362 -3.15 11.77 -56.81
CA SER A 362 -1.71 11.81 -57.08
C SER A 362 -1.06 10.43 -57.03
N THR A 363 -0.29 10.23 -58.10
CA THR A 363 0.65 9.17 -58.45
C THR A 363 1.27 8.35 -57.31
N LYS A 364 1.03 7.04 -57.34
CA LYS A 364 1.88 5.93 -56.83
C LYS A 364 2.68 6.23 -55.54
N TYR A 365 1.99 6.27 -54.41
CA TYR A 365 2.63 6.00 -53.11
C TYR A 365 2.41 4.53 -52.72
N PRO A 366 3.34 3.89 -52.00
CA PRO A 366 3.03 2.67 -51.27
C PRO A 366 1.83 2.95 -50.36
N VAL A 367 0.75 2.17 -50.47
CA VAL A 367 -0.45 2.32 -49.62
C VAL A 367 -0.14 1.96 -48.17
N ALA A 368 1.00 1.29 -47.93
CA ALA A 368 1.44 0.86 -46.62
C ALA A 368 1.76 2.05 -45.70
N ASN A 369 1.20 2.02 -44.49
CA ASN A 369 1.49 3.00 -43.45
C ASN A 369 2.85 2.69 -42.79
N PRO A 370 3.87 3.57 -42.95
CA PRO A 370 5.20 3.34 -42.39
C PRO A 370 5.25 3.43 -40.86
N HIS A 371 4.22 3.99 -40.22
CA HIS A 371 4.14 4.22 -38.78
C HIS A 371 3.18 3.28 -38.05
N ALA A 372 2.62 2.30 -38.76
CA ALA A 372 1.72 1.31 -38.17
C ALA A 372 2.40 0.57 -37.02
N GLY A 373 1.79 0.58 -35.84
CA GLY A 373 2.29 -0.10 -34.64
C GLY A 373 3.56 0.50 -33.99
N LYS A 374 4.12 1.60 -34.50
CA LYS A 374 5.36 2.18 -33.94
C LYS A 374 5.14 2.93 -32.62
N PHE A 375 4.13 3.81 -32.56
CA PHE A 375 3.96 4.74 -31.44
C PHE A 375 2.63 4.50 -30.72
N ARG A 376 2.68 4.07 -29.47
CA ARG A 376 1.50 3.90 -28.63
C ARG A 376 0.81 5.25 -28.45
N VAL A 377 -0.47 5.31 -28.79
CA VAL A 377 -1.26 6.55 -28.71
C VAL A 377 -1.78 6.72 -27.28
N GLU A 378 -1.42 7.85 -26.66
CA GLU A 378 -1.94 8.29 -25.36
C GLU A 378 -2.75 9.58 -25.58
N VAL A 379 -3.98 9.60 -25.09
CA VAL A 379 -4.88 10.74 -25.26
C VAL A 379 -5.12 11.40 -23.91
N SER A 380 -4.96 12.71 -23.85
CA SER A 380 -5.27 13.49 -22.64
C SER A 380 -6.29 14.58 -22.91
N ARG A 381 -7.28 14.68 -22.00
CA ARG A 381 -8.30 15.75 -22.04
C ARG A 381 -7.75 17.11 -21.64
N TYR A 382 -6.64 17.13 -20.91
CA TYR A 382 -6.06 18.34 -20.34
C TYR A 382 -5.28 19.17 -21.38
N LEU A 383 -4.77 18.53 -22.43
CA LEU A 383 -3.98 19.20 -23.48
C LEU A 383 -4.77 20.25 -24.28
N ALA A 384 -6.07 20.03 -24.48
CA ALA A 384 -6.95 20.93 -25.22
C ALA A 384 -7.77 21.86 -24.31
N ASN A 385 -7.59 21.79 -22.99
CA ASN A 385 -8.41 22.52 -22.05
C ASN A 385 -7.90 23.95 -21.84
N ALA A 386 -8.73 24.94 -22.20
CA ALA A 386 -8.38 26.37 -22.14
C ALA A 386 -8.07 26.91 -20.73
N GLN A 387 -8.37 26.16 -19.66
CA GLN A 387 -7.97 26.52 -18.29
C GLN A 387 -6.45 26.41 -18.07
N TYR A 388 -5.75 25.60 -18.86
CA TYR A 388 -4.30 25.41 -18.73
C TYR A 388 -3.54 26.33 -19.67
N THR A 389 -2.53 27.02 -19.17
CA THR A 389 -1.66 27.85 -20.04
C THR A 389 -0.85 26.94 -20.95
N GLY A 390 -0.73 27.31 -22.24
CA GLY A 390 -0.02 26.50 -23.24
C GLY A 390 -0.86 25.39 -23.88
N TYR A 391 -2.18 25.35 -23.61
CA TYR A 391 -3.11 24.43 -24.25
C TYR A 391 -3.12 24.56 -25.78
N SER A 392 -3.39 23.44 -26.45
CA SER A 392 -3.62 23.41 -27.89
C SER A 392 -4.40 22.16 -28.27
N ASP A 393 -5.39 22.34 -29.14
CA ASP A 393 -6.16 21.27 -29.77
C ASP A 393 -5.42 20.61 -30.93
N LYS A 394 -4.32 21.21 -31.41
CA LYS A 394 -3.55 20.76 -32.58
C LYS A 394 -2.13 20.33 -32.25
N ALA A 395 -1.52 20.87 -31.19
CA ALA A 395 -0.17 20.47 -30.82
C ALA A 395 -0.16 19.02 -30.32
N TRP A 396 0.86 18.27 -30.70
CA TRP A 396 1.05 16.88 -30.30
C TRP A 396 2.52 16.61 -29.98
N TYR A 397 2.78 15.52 -29.26
CA TYR A 397 4.10 15.23 -28.73
C TYR A 397 4.49 13.79 -29.03
N LEU A 398 5.77 13.59 -29.35
CA LEU A 398 6.38 12.29 -29.53
C LEU A 398 7.40 12.09 -28.42
N LEU A 399 7.23 11.08 -27.57
CA LEU A 399 8.01 10.88 -26.34
C LEU A 399 8.70 9.51 -26.34
N ALA A 400 9.87 9.44 -25.71
CA ALA A 400 10.54 8.18 -25.36
C ALA A 400 9.76 7.41 -24.29
N ASP A 401 10.18 6.16 -24.07
CA ASP A 401 9.79 5.42 -22.87
C ASP A 401 10.30 6.17 -21.62
N PRO A 402 9.44 6.43 -20.61
CA PRO A 402 9.86 7.11 -19.40
C PRO A 402 10.93 6.36 -18.59
N ASN A 403 11.12 5.06 -18.81
CA ASN A 403 12.19 4.29 -18.16
C ASN A 403 13.56 4.53 -18.80
N ASP A 404 13.59 4.85 -20.09
CA ASP A 404 14.83 5.10 -20.83
C ASP A 404 15.23 6.58 -20.76
N LEU A 405 14.29 7.47 -21.07
CA LEU A 405 14.54 8.91 -21.12
C LEU A 405 13.29 9.71 -20.69
N PRO A 406 13.09 9.91 -19.38
CA PRO A 406 11.89 10.58 -18.89
C PRO A 406 11.90 12.07 -19.23
N VAL A 407 10.86 12.49 -19.94
CA VAL A 407 10.58 13.92 -20.21
C VAL A 407 10.10 14.63 -18.95
N ILE A 408 9.36 13.92 -18.11
CA ILE A 408 8.74 14.43 -16.89
C ILE A 408 8.77 13.33 -15.83
N GLU A 409 8.93 13.75 -14.58
CA GLU A 409 9.01 12.87 -13.43
C GLU A 409 8.01 13.29 -12.35
N MET A 410 7.32 12.28 -11.79
CA MET A 410 6.49 12.40 -10.61
C MET A 410 7.28 11.90 -9.39
N ALA A 411 7.39 12.72 -8.36
CA ALA A 411 7.91 12.31 -7.06
C ALA A 411 6.75 12.01 -6.11
N PHE A 412 6.76 10.84 -5.46
CA PHE A 412 5.81 10.49 -4.40
C PHE A 412 6.55 10.23 -3.09
N LEU A 413 6.02 10.78 -1.99
CA LEU A 413 6.60 10.57 -0.68
C LEU A 413 6.43 9.10 -0.25
N ASN A 414 7.52 8.44 0.14
CA ASN A 414 7.56 7.04 0.56
C ASN A 414 6.91 6.06 -0.44
N GLY A 415 6.89 6.42 -1.72
CA GLY A 415 6.27 5.64 -2.79
C GLY A 415 4.76 5.52 -2.67
N GLN A 416 4.12 6.36 -1.85
CA GLN A 416 2.66 6.38 -1.70
C GLN A 416 2.02 7.12 -2.88
N GLU A 417 1.58 6.37 -3.87
CA GLU A 417 0.90 6.90 -5.07
C GLU A 417 -0.61 7.04 -4.90
N SER A 418 -1.14 6.54 -3.78
CA SER A 418 -2.56 6.64 -3.44
C SER A 418 -2.75 7.67 -2.32
N PRO A 419 -3.88 8.41 -2.33
CA PRO A 419 -4.16 9.35 -1.27
C PRO A 419 -4.43 8.61 0.04
N THR A 420 -4.15 9.26 1.16
CA THR A 420 -4.48 8.78 2.51
C THR A 420 -5.69 9.53 3.04
N ILE A 421 -6.59 8.84 3.75
CA ILE A 421 -7.67 9.47 4.52
C ILE A 421 -7.59 9.10 5.99
N GLU A 422 -7.82 10.10 6.82
CA GLU A 422 -7.92 9.96 8.26
C GLU A 422 -9.25 10.53 8.73
N THR A 423 -9.86 9.85 9.69
CA THR A 423 -11.15 10.20 10.28
C THR A 423 -10.95 10.57 11.75
N ALA A 424 -11.62 11.61 12.20
CA ALA A 424 -11.57 12.07 13.58
C ALA A 424 -12.91 12.65 14.02
N GLU A 425 -13.15 12.68 15.34
CA GLU A 425 -14.23 13.50 15.91
C GLU A 425 -13.97 14.96 15.54
N ALA A 426 -15.03 15.70 15.17
CA ALA A 426 -14.89 17.11 14.88
C ALA A 426 -14.38 17.88 16.11
N ASP A 427 -13.53 18.89 15.87
CA ASP A 427 -13.06 19.80 16.92
C ASP A 427 -14.24 20.45 17.67
N PHE A 428 -14.03 20.92 18.91
CA PHE A 428 -15.08 21.48 19.77
C PHE A 428 -15.94 22.57 19.09
N ASN A 429 -15.34 23.28 18.13
CA ASN A 429 -15.96 24.36 17.37
C ASN A 429 -16.93 23.89 16.26
N VAL A 430 -16.90 22.61 15.87
CA VAL A 430 -17.71 22.05 14.77
C VAL A 430 -18.37 20.76 15.23
N LEU A 431 -19.68 20.60 14.98
CA LEU A 431 -20.39 19.36 15.33
C LEU A 431 -20.37 18.40 14.14
N GLY A 432 -19.89 17.17 14.33
CA GLY A 432 -19.91 16.14 13.29
C GLY A 432 -18.69 15.22 13.33
N ILE A 433 -18.42 14.58 12.19
CA ILE A 433 -17.19 13.78 11.95
C ILE A 433 -16.36 14.51 10.91
N GLN A 434 -15.07 14.69 11.16
CA GLN A 434 -14.14 15.29 10.20
C GLN A 434 -13.32 14.20 9.51
N MET A 435 -13.17 14.34 8.20
CA MET A 435 -12.35 13.48 7.36
C MET A 435 -11.32 14.33 6.64
N ARG A 436 -10.05 14.01 6.83
CA ARG A 436 -8.94 14.67 6.14
C ARG A 436 -8.36 13.72 5.10
N GLY A 437 -8.42 14.11 3.83
CA GLY A 437 -7.67 13.46 2.76
C GLY A 437 -6.40 14.25 2.47
N TYR A 438 -5.26 13.57 2.33
CA TYR A 438 -4.01 14.19 1.89
C TYR A 438 -3.22 13.29 0.95
N HIS A 439 -2.37 13.90 0.14
CA HIS A 439 -1.49 13.23 -0.81
C HIS A 439 -0.23 14.06 -1.04
N ASP A 440 0.92 13.42 -0.94
CA ASP A 440 2.23 14.05 -1.04
C ASP A 440 2.89 13.71 -2.37
N PHE A 441 2.98 14.68 -3.28
CA PHE A 441 3.58 14.46 -4.59
C PHE A 441 4.20 15.74 -5.17
N GLY A 442 5.06 15.55 -6.17
CA GLY A 442 5.81 16.60 -6.86
C GLY A 442 5.96 16.30 -8.34
N VAL A 443 6.11 17.34 -9.16
CA VAL A 443 6.25 17.20 -10.62
C VAL A 443 7.33 18.13 -11.14
N ALA A 444 8.24 17.58 -11.95
CA ALA A 444 9.25 18.38 -12.64
C ALA A 444 9.57 17.81 -14.02
N LEU A 445 9.75 18.70 -15.00
CA LEU A 445 10.34 18.37 -16.29
C LEU A 445 11.81 17.97 -16.09
N GLN A 446 12.24 16.93 -16.80
CA GLN A 446 13.58 16.36 -16.70
C GLN A 446 14.30 16.56 -18.05
N GLU A 447 14.34 15.53 -18.89
CA GLU A 447 15.19 15.51 -20.07
C GLU A 447 14.48 16.04 -21.34
N PRO A 448 14.86 17.23 -21.86
CA PRO A 448 14.28 17.79 -23.08
C PRO A 448 14.47 16.94 -24.33
N ARG A 449 15.54 16.15 -24.40
CA ARG A 449 15.82 15.28 -25.55
C ARG A 449 14.91 14.05 -25.60
N GLY A 450 14.22 13.73 -24.50
CA GLY A 450 13.28 12.61 -24.41
C GLY A 450 11.95 12.84 -25.11
N GLY A 451 11.72 14.03 -25.69
CA GLY A 451 10.47 14.32 -26.38
C GLY A 451 10.65 15.33 -27.50
N VAL A 452 9.77 15.28 -28.50
CA VAL A 452 9.63 16.29 -29.55
C VAL A 452 8.20 16.82 -29.54
N LYS A 453 8.04 18.14 -29.59
CA LYS A 453 6.75 18.81 -29.73
C LYS A 453 6.53 19.28 -31.16
N ALA A 454 5.38 18.96 -31.71
CA ALA A 454 4.90 19.48 -32.98
C ALA A 454 3.81 20.52 -32.74
N LYS A 455 3.92 21.69 -33.38
CA LYS A 455 2.91 22.75 -33.30
C LYS A 455 1.56 22.32 -33.89
N GLY A 456 1.57 21.43 -34.89
CA GLY A 456 0.35 20.90 -35.50
C GLY A 456 -0.34 21.89 -36.45
N GLN A 457 0.30 23.01 -36.76
CA GLN A 457 -0.21 24.06 -37.63
C GLN A 457 0.94 24.97 -38.12
N ALA A 458 0.65 25.78 -39.14
CA ALA A 458 1.57 26.79 -39.67
C ALA A 458 2.06 27.78 -38.60
#